data_AF-A0A059TVF3-F1
#
_entry.id   AF-A0A059TVF3-F1
#
_cell.length_a   1.000
_cell.length_b   1.000
_cell.length_c   1.000
_cell.angle_alpha   90.00
_cell.angle_beta   90.00
_cell.angle_gamma   90.00
#
_symmetry.space_group_name_H-M   'P 1'
#
loop_
_entity.id
_entity.type
_entity.pdbx_description
1 polymer ?
#
loop_
_entity_poly.entity_id
_entity_poly.type
_entity_poly.pdbx_seq_one_letter_code
_entity_poly.pdbx_strand_id
1 'polypeptide(L)' 'MRSFLSDFEILNLTLSHMEHRGQDGGTYREHELNRDIATVVDALQTIISEFGAHRSIIEYLPDSGEDFAAM' A
#
# COMPACT_ATOMS: atom_id res chain seq x y z
N MET A 1 15.54 10.69 -9.74
CA MET A 1 15.12 9.31 -9.39
C MET A 1 13.61 9.36 -9.23
N ARG A 2 12.84 8.70 -10.12
CA ARG A 2 11.36 8.70 -10.06
C ARG A 2 10.97 7.88 -8.83
N SER A 3 10.20 8.46 -7.92
CA SER A 3 9.73 7.79 -6.71
C SER A 3 8.69 6.74 -7.10
N PHE A 4 8.74 5.54 -6.52
CA PHE A 4 7.71 4.50 -6.73
C PHE A 4 6.29 5.02 -6.44
N LEU A 5 6.15 6.01 -5.56
CA LEU A 5 4.87 6.66 -5.25
C LEU A 5 4.33 7.50 -6.41
N SER A 6 5.21 8.05 -7.26
CA SER A 6 4.81 8.73 -8.49
C SER A 6 4.31 7.76 -9.56
N ASP A 7 4.79 6.51 -9.55
CA ASP A 7 4.31 5.46 -10.45
C ASP A 7 2.92 4.98 -10.02
N PHE A 8 2.67 4.88 -8.72
CA PHE A 8 1.36 4.56 -8.17
C PHE A 8 0.30 5.63 -8.42
N GLU A 9 0.70 6.91 -8.43
CA GLU A 9 -0.17 8.00 -8.84
C GLU A 9 -0.60 7.85 -10.31
N ILE A 10 0.33 7.51 -11.20
CA ILE A 10 0.04 7.26 -12.62
C ILE A 10 -0.88 6.05 -12.83
N LEU A 11 -0.73 5.02 -12.00
CA LEU A 11 -1.62 3.85 -11.98
C LEU A 11 -2.95 4.12 -11.26
N ASN A 12 -3.18 5.35 -10.81
CA ASN A 12 -4.38 5.77 -10.09
C ASN A 12 -4.64 4.95 -8.81
N LEU A 13 -3.56 4.50 -8.16
CA LEU A 13 -3.57 3.78 -6.88
C LEU A 13 -3.46 4.75 -5.70
N THR A 14 -2.73 5.85 -5.88
CA THR A 14 -2.57 6.90 -4.87
C THR A 14 -2.94 8.27 -5.44
N LEU A 15 -3.47 9.14 -4.57
CA LEU A 15 -3.58 10.58 -4.79
C LEU A 15 -2.33 11.23 -4.24
N SER A 16 -1.87 12.33 -4.85
CA SER A 16 -0.77 13.11 -4.30
C SER A 16 -1.15 14.57 -4.11
N HIS A 17 -0.75 15.13 -2.97
CA HIS A 17 -0.95 16.53 -2.63
C HIS A 17 0.38 17.15 -2.19
N MET A 18 0.64 18.35 -2.67
CA MET A 18 1.85 19.08 -2.30
C MET A 18 1.57 19.92 -1.07
N GLU A 19 2.20 19.55 0.04
CA GLU A 19 2.04 20.23 1.33
C GLU A 19 3.24 21.14 1.61
N HIS A 20 2.95 22.34 2.12
CA HIS A 20 3.95 23.35 2.45
C HIS A 20 3.94 23.64 3.94
N ARG A 21 4.98 23.21 4.66
CA ARG A 21 5.06 23.37 6.13
C ARG A 21 5.57 24.75 6.59
N GLY A 22 5.67 25.73 5.68
CA GLY A 22 6.13 27.08 6.03
C GLY A 22 7.62 27.17 6.33
N GLN A 23 8.01 28.22 7.09
CA GLN A 23 9.32 28.87 7.06
C GLN A 23 10.58 27.98 7.17
N ASP A 24 10.52 26.85 7.89
CA ASP A 24 11.67 25.93 8.05
C ASP A 24 11.38 24.48 7.56
N GLY A 25 10.15 24.17 7.14
CA GLY A 25 9.68 22.78 6.96
C GLY A 25 9.82 22.22 5.54
N GLY A 26 10.16 23.07 4.58
CA GLY A 26 10.23 22.70 3.17
C GLY A 26 8.87 22.33 2.56
N THR A 27 8.93 21.77 1.35
CA THR A 27 7.77 21.27 0.61
C THR A 27 7.91 19.77 0.49
N TYR A 28 6.88 19.02 0.89
CA TYR A 28 6.82 17.57 0.71
C TYR A 28 5.58 17.18 -0.10
N ARG A 29 5.62 15.98 -0.66
CA ARG A 29 4.49 15.40 -1.37
C ARG A 29 3.89 14.32 -0.49
N GLU A 30 2.67 14.55 -0.05
CA GLU A 30 1.86 13.57 0.64
C GLU A 30 1.17 12.67 -0.38
N HIS A 31 1.10 11.38 -0.06
CA HIS A 31 0.46 10.38 -0.91
C HIS A 31 -0.58 9.64 -0.09
N GLU A 32 -1.84 9.67 -0.56
CA GLU A 32 -2.95 8.94 0.05
C GLU A 32 -3.42 7.84 -0.89
N LEU A 33 -3.96 6.74 -0.36
CA LEU A 33 -4.55 5.71 -1.20
C LEU A 33 -5.83 6.24 -1.87
N ASN A 34 -5.92 6.10 -3.19
CA ASN A 34 -7.12 6.46 -3.96
C ASN A 34 -8.18 5.33 -3.96
N ARG A 35 -7.98 4.31 -3.14
CA ARG A 35 -8.80 3.10 -3.07
C ARG A 35 -9.00 2.74 -1.61
N ASP A 36 -10.17 2.19 -1.34
CA ASP A 36 -10.43 1.59 -0.03
C ASP A 36 -9.41 0.47 0.24
N ILE A 37 -8.88 0.45 1.47
CA ILE A 37 -7.87 -0.51 1.90
C ILE A 37 -8.41 -1.94 1.71
N ALA A 38 -9.70 -2.17 1.97
CA ALA A 38 -10.30 -3.48 1.76
C ALA A 38 -10.19 -3.95 0.30
N THR A 39 -10.37 -3.04 -0.67
CA THR A 39 -10.23 -3.36 -2.10
C THR A 39 -8.78 -3.72 -2.46
N VAL A 40 -7.81 -2.99 -1.89
CA VAL A 40 -6.38 -3.26 -2.14
C VAL A 40 -5.97 -4.60 -1.54
N VAL A 41 -6.44 -4.90 -0.33
CA VAL A 41 -6.17 -6.17 0.36
C VAL A 41 -6.80 -7.35 -0.38
N ASP A 42 -8.04 -7.23 -0.83
CA ASP A 42 -8.75 -8.28 -1.59
C ASP A 42 -8.05 -8.61 -2.91
N ALA A 43 -7.61 -7.58 -3.65
CA ALA A 43 -6.83 -7.76 -4.87
C ALA A 43 -5.49 -8.46 -4.61
N LEU A 44 -4.79 -8.08 -3.52
CA LEU A 44 -3.53 -8.72 -3.13
C LEU A 44 -3.74 -10.19 -2.73
N GLN A 45 -4.77 -10.50 -1.95
CA GLN A 45 -5.12 -11.87 -1.55
C GLN A 45 -5.44 -12.74 -2.75
N THR A 46 -6.19 -12.22 -3.72
CA THR A 46 -6.49 -12.92 -4.98
C THR A 46 -5.21 -13.28 -5.74
N ILE A 47 -4.29 -12.32 -5.92
CA ILE A 47 -3.01 -12.57 -6.60
C ILE A 47 -2.17 -13.61 -5.86
N ILE A 48 -2.09 -13.52 -4.53
CA ILE A 48 -1.34 -14.47 -3.72
C ILE A 48 -1.96 -15.87 -3.79
N SER A 49 -3.28 -15.97 -3.83
CA SER A 49 -3.98 -17.25 -3.97
C SER A 49 -3.74 -17.89 -5.34
N GLU A 50 -3.64 -17.09 -6.41
CA GLU A 50 -3.46 -17.60 -7.77
C GLU A 50 -1.99 -17.93 -8.10
N PHE A 51 -1.05 -17.13 -7.62
CA PHE A 51 0.36 -17.19 -8.03
C PHE A 51 1.33 -17.51 -6.89
N GLY A 52 0.85 -17.56 -5.64
CA GLY A 52 1.67 -17.69 -4.45
C GLY A 52 2.29 -16.36 -4.01
N ALA A 53 2.69 -16.31 -2.73
CA ALA A 53 3.35 -15.15 -2.17
C ALA A 53 4.82 -15.07 -2.61
N HIS A 54 5.26 -13.88 -3.05
CA HIS A 54 6.68 -13.65 -3.28
C HIS A 54 7.44 -13.60 -1.95
N ARG A 55 8.68 -14.11 -1.93
CA ARG A 55 9.52 -14.17 -0.71
C ARG A 55 9.64 -12.86 0.07
N SER A 56 9.56 -11.72 -0.63
CA SER A 56 9.70 -10.39 -0.04
C SER A 56 8.50 -9.96 0.80
N ILE A 57 7.36 -10.66 0.69
CA ILE A 57 6.13 -10.34 1.42
C ILE A 57 5.71 -11.44 2.40
N ILE A 58 6.39 -12.59 2.40
CA ILE A 58 6.02 -13.76 3.21
C ILE A 58 5.97 -13.42 4.71
N GLU A 59 6.94 -12.64 5.22
CA GLU A 59 6.99 -12.25 6.64
C GLU A 59 5.85 -11.31 7.08
N TYR A 60 5.16 -10.68 6.13
CA TYR A 60 4.02 -9.80 6.39
C TYR A 60 2.70 -10.51 6.22
N LEU A 61 2.70 -11.74 5.70
CA LEU A 61 1.50 -12.55 5.68
C LEU A 61 1.27 -13.09 7.08
N PRO A 62 0.03 -13.00 7.59
CA PRO A 62 -0.29 -13.70 8.83
C PRO A 62 0.02 -15.18 8.59
N ASP A 63 0.83 -15.78 9.47
CA ASP A 63 0.98 -17.23 9.52
C ASP A 63 -0.45 -17.77 9.55
N SER A 64 -0.80 -18.57 8.54
CA SER A 64 -2.08 -19.24 8.46
C SER A 64 -2.12 -20.31 9.57
N GLY A 65 -2.31 -19.85 10.80
CA GLY A 65 -2.29 -20.59 12.04
C GLY A 65 -3.32 -20.00 13.01
N GLU A 66 -4.57 -20.42 12.84
CA GLU A 66 -5.55 -20.67 13.90
C GLU A 66 -6.08 -19.54 14.82
N ASP A 67 -5.76 -18.25 14.67
CA ASP A 67 -6.25 -17.22 15.63
C ASP A 67 -7.44 -16.34 15.17
N PHE A 68 -8.18 -16.72 14.12
CA PHE A 68 -9.45 -16.05 13.76
C PHE A 68 -10.70 -16.75 14.29
N ALA A 69 -10.57 -17.83 15.06
CA ALA A 69 -11.71 -18.59 15.60
C ALA A 69 -12.05 -18.28 17.07
N ALA A 70 -11.46 -17.24 17.67
CA ALA A 70 -11.66 -16.92 19.09
C ALA A 70 -11.99 -15.45 19.40
N MET A 71 -12.73 -14.76 18.52
CA MET A 71 -13.38 -13.48 18.84
C MET A 71 -14.86 -13.48 18.48
#